data_AF-A0A4Q3EB28-F1
#
_entry.id   AF-A0A4Q3EB28-F1
#
_cell.length_a   1.000
_cell.length_b   1.000
_cell.length_c   1.000
_cell.angle_alpha   90.00
_cell.angle_beta   90.00
_cell.angle_gamma   90.00
#
_symmetry.space_group_name_H-M   'P 1'
#
loop_
_entity.id
_entity.type
_entity.pdbx_description
1 polymer ?
#
loop_
_entity_poly.entity_id
_entity_poly.type
_entity_poly.pdbx_seq_one_letter_code
_entity_poly.pdbx_strand_id
1 'polypeptide(L)'
;MGSSVLMLFILAIPIACISWTVTHEEVFKEIREFCVKNSQEQKTLVARKFFYLFTCEYCFSHYVTIFMLIITKYTLLFEDWRGYLIAGFSLVWIANI
;
A
#
# COMPACT_ATOMS: atom_id res chain seq x y z
N MET A 1 -12.90 -20.81 -4.25
CA MET A 1 -13.35 -19.51 -4.78
C MET A 1 -13.95 -18.61 -3.70
N GLY A 2 -14.97 -19.04 -2.93
CA GLY A 2 -15.57 -18.20 -1.87
C GLY A 2 -14.60 -17.79 -0.75
N SER A 3 -13.63 -18.65 -0.41
CA SER A 3 -12.58 -18.36 0.58
C SER A 3 -11.64 -17.22 0.14
N SER A 4 -11.29 -17.15 -1.14
CA SER A 4 -10.38 -16.12 -1.66
C SER A 4 -11.01 -14.73 -1.54
N VAL A 5 -12.28 -14.57 -1.91
CA VAL A 5 -12.98 -13.28 -1.82
C VAL A 5 -13.12 -12.82 -0.36
N LEU A 6 -13.36 -13.72 0.57
CA LEU A 6 -13.43 -13.37 1.99
C LEU A 6 -12.06 -12.91 2.52
N MET A 7 -10.99 -13.59 2.09
CA MET A 7 -9.62 -13.22 2.44
C MET A 7 -9.21 -11.86 1.86
N LEU A 8 -9.74 -11.47 0.70
CA LEU A 8 -9.56 -10.15 0.11
C LEU A 8 -9.99 -9.03 1.07
N PHE A 9 -11.21 -9.12 1.63
CA PHE A 9 -11.71 -8.12 2.58
C PHE A 9 -10.96 -8.16 3.91
N ILE A 10 -10.66 -9.35 4.42
CA ILE A 10 -9.88 -9.49 5.67
C ILE A 10 -8.49 -8.87 5.53
N LEU A 11 -7.83 -9.05 4.39
CA LEU A 11 -6.50 -8.47 4.13
C LEU A 11 -6.55 -6.98 3.82
N ALA A 12 -7.64 -6.47 3.25
CA ALA A 12 -7.79 -5.03 2.98
C ALA A 12 -7.88 -4.19 4.26
N ILE A 13 -8.49 -4.72 5.34
CA ILE A 13 -8.61 -4.02 6.64
C ILE A 13 -7.25 -3.57 7.20
N PRO A 14 -6.27 -4.46 7.45
CA PRO A 14 -4.97 -4.05 7.97
C PRO A 14 -4.21 -3.17 6.97
N ILE A 15 -4.39 -3.36 5.65
CA ILE A 15 -3.76 -2.49 4.64
C ILE A 15 -4.29 -1.05 4.78
N ALA A 16 -5.61 -0.88 4.91
CA ALA A 16 -6.24 0.42 5.12
C ALA A 16 -5.79 1.05 6.44
N CYS A 17 -5.85 0.30 7.55
CA CYS A 17 -5.43 0.80 8.85
C CYS A 17 -3.98 1.28 8.86
N ILE A 18 -3.04 0.46 8.36
CA ILE A 18 -1.62 0.85 8.32
C ILE A 18 -1.42 2.06 7.42
N SER A 19 -2.10 2.08 6.25
CA SER A 19 -1.94 3.18 5.30
C SER A 19 -2.47 4.50 5.85
N TRP A 20 -3.66 4.48 6.44
CA TRP A 20 -4.27 5.63 7.10
C TRP A 20 -3.42 6.10 8.28
N THR A 21 -3.01 5.19 9.19
CA THR A 21 -2.22 5.57 10.37
C THR A 21 -0.92 6.25 9.98
N VAL A 22 -0.17 5.70 9.03
CA VAL A 22 1.11 6.31 8.62
C VAL A 22 0.89 7.64 7.89
N THR A 23 -0.18 7.78 7.11
CA THR A 23 -0.38 8.95 6.25
C THR A 23 -1.21 10.07 6.88
N HIS A 24 -2.01 9.79 7.91
CA HIS A 24 -2.93 10.76 8.53
C HIS A 24 -2.64 11.04 10.01
N GLU A 25 -2.17 10.05 10.78
CA GLU A 25 -1.98 10.22 12.22
C GLU A 25 -0.90 11.27 12.54
N GLU A 26 -1.15 12.11 13.55
CA GLU A 26 -0.22 13.19 13.92
C GLU A 26 1.12 12.67 14.44
N VAL A 27 1.15 11.46 15.00
CA VAL A 27 2.37 10.79 15.45
C VAL A 27 3.39 10.65 14.32
N PHE A 28 2.93 10.49 13.07
CA PHE A 28 3.79 10.34 11.89
C PHE A 28 4.03 11.67 11.15
N LYS A 29 3.56 12.79 11.67
CA LYS A 29 3.66 14.10 11.01
C LYS A 29 5.11 14.52 10.76
N GLU A 30 6.01 14.32 11.71
CA GLU A 30 7.43 14.67 11.55
C GLU A 30 8.09 13.87 10.41
N ILE A 31 7.81 12.56 10.33
CA ILE A 31 8.29 11.68 9.26
C ILE A 31 7.70 12.13 7.91
N ARG A 32 6.41 12.46 7.88
CA ARG A 32 5.74 12.92 6.66
C ARG A 32 6.32 14.24 6.17
N GLU A 33 6.55 15.22 7.06
CA GLU A 33 7.17 16.50 6.73
C GLU A 33 8.61 16.31 6.22
N PHE A 34 9.38 15.41 6.83
CA PHE A 34 10.70 15.02 6.33
C PHE A 34 10.61 14.43 4.92
N CYS A 35 9.67 13.51 4.66
CA CYS A 35 9.45 12.94 3.33
C CYS A 35 9.00 14.00 2.31
N VAL A 36 8.10 14.92 2.68
CA VAL A 36 7.68 16.02 1.80
C VAL A 36 8.86 16.89 1.40
N LYS A 37 9.66 17.33 2.39
CA LYS A 37 10.86 18.15 2.13
C LYS A 37 11.83 17.44 1.19
N ASN A 38 12.14 16.17 1.45
CA ASN A 38 13.00 15.39 0.57
C ASN A 38 12.40 15.13 -0.81
N SER A 39 11.08 14.97 -0.93
CA SER A 39 10.44 14.79 -2.23
C SER A 39 10.61 16.02 -3.15
N GLN A 40 10.82 17.20 -2.58
CA GLN A 40 11.02 18.46 -3.32
C GLN A 40 12.51 18.79 -3.51
N GLU A 41 13.34 18.56 -2.50
CA GLU A 41 14.75 19.00 -2.48
C GLU A 41 15.72 18.01 -3.15
N GLN A 42 15.36 16.73 -3.27
CA GLN A 42 16.29 15.72 -3.81
C GLN A 42 16.64 15.99 -5.27
N LYS A 43 17.88 15.69 -5.69
CA LYS A 43 18.37 16.00 -7.04
C LYS A 43 17.87 15.02 -8.11
N THR A 44 17.58 13.78 -7.71
CA THR A 44 17.19 12.70 -8.63
C THR A 44 15.69 12.45 -8.61
N LEU A 45 15.07 12.26 -9.77
CA LEU A 45 13.63 11.98 -9.91
C LEU A 45 13.18 10.73 -9.15
N VAL A 46 14.04 9.71 -9.06
CA VAL A 46 13.74 8.45 -8.36
C VAL A 46 13.59 8.70 -6.85
N ALA A 47 14.55 9.39 -6.23
CA ALA A 47 14.48 9.75 -4.81
C ALA A 47 13.24 10.62 -4.52
N ARG A 48 12.93 11.59 -5.38
CA ARG A 48 11.72 12.41 -5.24
C ARG A 48 10.45 11.57 -5.19
N LYS A 49 10.30 10.63 -6.14
CA LYS A 49 9.15 9.72 -6.19
C LYS A 49 9.10 8.78 -4.99
N PHE A 50 10.24 8.24 -4.56
CA PHE A 50 10.32 7.36 -3.40
C PHE A 50 9.78 8.05 -2.13
N PHE A 51 10.24 9.27 -1.85
CA PHE A 51 9.74 10.01 -0.69
C PHE A 51 8.29 10.46 -0.84
N TYR A 52 7.87 10.81 -2.07
CA TYR A 52 6.48 11.18 -2.35
C TYR A 52 5.49 10.04 -2.05
N LEU A 53 5.88 8.79 -2.29
CA LEU A 53 5.03 7.62 -2.03
C LEU A 53 4.61 7.49 -0.55
N PHE A 54 5.42 7.96 0.41
CA PHE A 54 5.09 7.96 1.84
C PHE A 54 4.16 9.12 2.25
N THR A 55 3.86 10.04 1.35
CA THR A 55 3.03 11.22 1.64
C THR A 55 1.59 11.08 1.14
N CYS A 56 1.31 10.05 0.36
CA CYS A 56 0.00 9.77 -0.22
C CYS A 56 -0.51 8.41 0.25
N GLU A 57 -1.71 8.36 0.81
CA GLU A 57 -2.37 7.13 1.30
C GLU A 57 -2.46 6.05 0.22
N TYR A 58 -3.02 6.41 -0.95
CA TYR A 58 -3.16 5.50 -2.07
C TYR A 58 -1.81 4.94 -2.52
N CYS A 59 -0.78 5.78 -2.63
CA CYS A 59 0.57 5.37 -2.99
C CYS A 59 1.18 4.41 -1.97
N PHE A 60 1.09 4.75 -0.68
CA PHE A 60 1.65 3.95 0.39
C PHE A 60 0.92 2.61 0.54
N SER A 61 -0.39 2.56 0.30
CA SER A 61 -1.17 1.33 0.34
C SER A 61 -0.69 0.26 -0.65
N HIS A 62 -0.05 0.64 -1.77
CA HIS A 62 0.59 -0.32 -2.68
C HIS A 62 1.76 -1.04 -2.01
N TYR A 63 2.58 -0.31 -1.25
CA TYR A 63 3.72 -0.87 -0.54
C TYR A 63 3.26 -1.85 0.54
N VAL A 64 2.26 -1.44 1.32
CA VAL A 64 1.66 -2.31 2.35
C VAL A 64 1.01 -3.54 1.71
N THR A 65 0.31 -3.36 0.59
CA THR A 65 -0.30 -4.48 -0.15
C THR A 65 0.74 -5.47 -0.67
N ILE A 66 1.80 -4.99 -1.32
CA ILE A 66 2.89 -5.86 -1.81
C ILE A 66 3.51 -6.65 -0.65
N PHE A 67 3.76 -5.97 0.47
CA PHE A 67 4.28 -6.61 1.68
C PHE A 67 3.32 -7.71 2.19
N MET A 68 2.02 -7.43 2.29
CA MET A 68 1.02 -8.41 2.71
C MET A 68 0.91 -9.59 1.74
N LEU A 69 0.97 -9.35 0.43
CA LEU A 69 0.96 -10.41 -0.60
C LEU A 69 2.18 -11.33 -0.49
N ILE A 70 3.37 -10.78 -0.21
CA ILE A 70 4.59 -11.58 -0.04
C ILE A 70 4.50 -12.47 1.20
N ILE A 71 3.97 -11.95 2.32
CA ILE A 71 3.83 -12.71 3.57
C ILE A 71 2.77 -13.79 3.44
N THR A 72 1.59 -13.42 2.94
CA THR A 72 0.41 -14.30 2.92
C THR A 72 0.39 -15.24 1.72
N LYS A 73 1.22 -14.97 0.70
CA LYS A 73 1.22 -15.64 -0.61
C LYS A 73 -0.20 -15.71 -1.22
N TYR A 74 -1.01 -14.70 -0.92
CA TYR A 74 -2.40 -14.64 -1.34
C TYR A 74 -2.49 -14.38 -2.85
N THR A 75 -3.33 -15.15 -3.54
CA THR A 75 -3.66 -14.95 -4.95
C THR A 75 -5.17 -14.88 -5.13
N LEU A 76 -5.62 -14.10 -6.11
CA LEU A 76 -7.04 -13.95 -6.43
C LEU A 76 -7.31 -14.43 -7.87
N LEU A 77 -8.38 -15.22 -8.03
CA LEU A 77 -8.83 -15.87 -9.28
C LEU A 77 -7.89 -16.90 -9.92
N PHE A 78 -6.59 -16.64 -9.95
CA PHE A 78 -5.57 -17.52 -10.53
C PHE A 78 -4.51 -17.87 -9.48
N GLU A 79 -3.91 -19.04 -9.58
CA GLU A 79 -2.83 -19.49 -8.67
C GLU A 79 -1.44 -19.01 -9.13
N ASP A 80 -1.33 -18.54 -10.37
CA ASP A 80 -0.08 -18.04 -10.95
C ASP A 80 0.21 -16.58 -10.59
N TRP A 81 1.33 -16.05 -11.09
CA TRP A 81 1.73 -14.63 -11.00
C TRP A 81 0.61 -13.63 -11.38
N ARG A 82 -0.31 -14.04 -12.27
CA ARG A 82 -1.48 -13.25 -12.67
C ARG A 82 -2.41 -12.98 -11.49
N GLY A 83 -2.58 -13.97 -10.61
CA GLY A 83 -3.42 -13.85 -9.42
C GLY A 83 -2.87 -12.86 -8.40
N TYR A 84 -1.55 -12.70 -8.31
CA TYR A 84 -0.92 -11.67 -7.48
C TYR A 84 -1.20 -10.26 -8.02
N LEU A 85 -1.19 -10.07 -9.35
CA LEU A 85 -1.52 -8.77 -9.95
C LEU A 85 -2.96 -8.38 -9.67
N ILE A 86 -3.90 -9.30 -9.90
CA ILE A 86 -5.32 -9.04 -9.64
C ILE A 86 -5.54 -8.80 -8.15
N ALA A 87 -4.99 -9.65 -7.27
CA ALA A 87 -5.08 -9.49 -5.83
C ALA A 87 -4.52 -8.13 -5.37
N GLY A 88 -3.38 -7.70 -5.89
CA GLY A 88 -2.75 -6.43 -5.54
C GLY A 88 -3.65 -5.24 -5.83
N PHE A 89 -4.11 -5.10 -7.08
CA PHE A 89 -4.98 -3.97 -7.43
C PHE A 89 -6.35 -4.02 -6.73
N SER A 90 -6.91 -5.22 -6.53
CA SER A 90 -8.17 -5.37 -5.79
C SER A 90 -8.02 -5.02 -4.31
N LEU A 91 -6.92 -5.43 -3.65
CA LEU A 91 -6.65 -5.10 -2.25
C LEU A 91 -6.46 -3.60 -2.06
N VAL A 92 -5.64 -2.96 -2.92
CA VAL A 92 -5.43 -1.51 -2.89
C VAL A 92 -6.75 -0.78 -3.06
N TRP A 93 -7.57 -1.17 -4.04
CA TRP A 93 -8.86 -0.50 -4.27
C TRP A 93 -9.76 -0.61 -3.03
N ILE A 94 -9.96 -1.82 -2.48
CA ILE A 94 -10.81 -2.02 -1.30
C ILE A 94 -10.28 -1.28 -0.07
N ALA A 95 -8.95 -1.20 0.08
CA ALA A 95 -8.34 -0.49 1.19
C ALA A 95 -8.48 1.04 1.12
N ASN A 96 -8.84 1.62 -0.04
CA ASN A 96 -8.95 3.07 -0.26
C ASN A 96 -10.36 3.52 -0.72
N ILE A 97 -11.38 2.65 -0.61
CA ILE A 97 -12.79 3.07 -0.79
C ILE A 97 -13.17 4.03 0.34
#